data_AF-A0AAC8XW91-F1
#
_entry.id   AF-A0AAC8XW91-F1
#
_cell.length_a   1.000
_cell.length_b   1.000
_cell.length_c   1.000
_cell.angle_alpha   90.00
_cell.angle_beta   90.00
_cell.angle_gamma   90.00
#
_symmetry.space_group_name_H-M   'P 1'
#
loop_
_entity.id
_entity.type
_entity.pdbx_description
1 polymer ?
#
loop_
_entity_poly.entity_id
_entity_poly.type
_entity_poly.pdbx_seq_one_letter_code
_entity_poly.pdbx_strand_id
1 'polypeptide(L)'
;MRNRVIFSLVMSVLIAISPVAIAQESAGSVPGLQIRNQLLTVIDNGTPAEEASVTVSNDVLANGSVAIPAESLPFLQTNQATFESMVGLLVDNATGFELAIAGFGALPEQSSEVVTIAMIMFPEDANEIYNVALQTGVISAEDALLAAINAGIDTSTLTATAAGAAGNDVSPLGVGTGAAGAGGGDTTVSAN
;
A
#
# COMPACT_ATOMS: atom_id res chain seq x y z
N MET A 1 70.17 38.41 15.82
CA MET A 1 68.69 38.50 15.77
C MET A 1 68.15 37.08 15.89
N ARG A 2 67.89 36.55 17.09
CA ARG A 2 66.61 36.46 17.81
C ARG A 2 65.49 35.69 17.06
N ASN A 3 65.46 34.38 17.30
CA ASN A 3 64.34 33.42 17.44
C ASN A 3 62.90 33.90 17.17
N ARG A 4 62.10 33.10 16.41
CA ARG A 4 60.70 32.65 16.68
C ARG A 4 60.43 31.35 15.86
N VAL A 5 60.26 30.15 16.44
CA VAL A 5 59.08 29.57 17.15
C VAL A 5 57.95 29.22 16.14
N ILE A 6 57.85 27.97 15.66
CA ILE A 6 57.05 26.82 16.19
C ILE A 6 55.69 26.68 15.47
N PHE A 7 55.41 25.43 15.04
CA PHE A 7 54.12 24.75 14.81
C PHE A 7 52.90 25.60 14.43
N SER A 8 52.31 25.28 13.28
CA SER A 8 50.85 25.21 13.19
C SER A 8 50.43 24.06 12.28
N LEU A 9 50.18 22.94 12.95
CA LEU A 9 49.33 21.83 12.55
C LEU A 9 47.99 22.37 12.03
N VAL A 10 47.75 22.32 10.71
CA VAL A 10 46.38 22.47 10.18
C VAL A 10 45.84 21.08 9.92
N MET A 11 45.24 20.56 10.99
CA MET A 11 44.25 19.50 10.97
C MET A 11 43.08 19.95 10.11
N SER A 12 42.85 19.27 8.98
CA SER A 12 41.60 19.39 8.23
C SER A 12 41.05 18.00 7.94
N VAL A 13 40.29 17.53 8.93
CA VAL A 13 39.06 16.73 8.84
C VAL A 13 39.14 15.51 7.90
N LEU A 14 39.51 14.39 8.50
CA LEU A 14 39.01 13.07 8.07
C LEU A 14 37.49 13.11 8.28
N ILE A 15 36.71 13.29 7.22
CA ILE A 15 35.27 12.99 7.28
C ILE A 15 35.20 11.47 7.38
N ALA A 16 35.04 10.99 8.60
CA ALA A 16 34.53 9.65 8.83
C ALA A 16 33.15 9.61 8.16
N ILE A 17 33.07 8.93 7.02
CA ILE A 17 31.79 8.48 6.48
C ILE A 17 31.33 7.40 7.46
N SER A 18 30.73 7.83 8.57
CA SER A 18 29.88 6.94 9.35
C SER A 18 28.84 6.39 8.38
N PRO A 19 28.59 5.07 8.33
CA PRO A 19 27.34 4.62 7.76
C PRO A 19 26.27 5.35 8.57
N VAL A 20 25.56 6.30 7.92
CA VAL A 20 24.28 6.75 8.42
C VAL A 20 23.49 5.45 8.52
N ALA A 21 23.30 4.98 9.74
CA ALA A 21 22.22 4.06 10.05
C ALA A 21 20.95 4.85 9.75
N ILE A 22 20.59 4.89 8.47
CA ILE A 22 19.24 5.17 8.04
C ILE A 22 18.44 4.14 8.82
N ALA A 23 17.47 4.62 9.59
CA ALA A 23 16.52 3.79 10.29
C ALA A 23 15.78 2.93 9.25
N GLN A 24 16.39 1.80 8.87
CA GLN A 24 15.87 0.82 7.94
C GLN A 24 14.99 -0.21 8.67
N GLU A 25 14.51 0.14 9.87
CA GLU A 25 13.79 -0.80 10.74
C GLU A 25 12.30 -0.95 10.36
N SER A 26 11.82 -0.25 9.32
CA SER A 26 10.44 -0.44 8.81
C SER A 26 10.35 -0.50 7.27
N ALA A 27 11.19 0.25 6.55
CA ALA A 27 11.21 0.21 5.07
C ALA A 27 11.77 -1.11 4.50
N GLY A 28 12.45 -1.92 5.32
CA GLY A 28 12.99 -3.22 4.95
C GLY A 28 12.01 -4.39 5.05
N SER A 29 10.75 -4.16 5.42
CA SER A 29 9.76 -5.23 5.62
C SER A 29 8.56 -5.13 4.66
N VAL A 30 8.26 -3.93 4.17
CA VAL A 30 7.07 -3.66 3.36
C VAL A 30 7.44 -3.68 1.87
N PRO A 31 6.85 -4.56 1.05
CA PRO A 31 7.26 -4.72 -0.34
C PRO A 31 7.18 -3.44 -1.17
N GLY A 32 6.08 -2.68 -1.02
CA GLY A 32 5.83 -1.44 -1.75
C GLY A 32 6.85 -0.35 -1.42
N LEU A 33 7.29 -0.24 -0.15
CA LEU A 33 8.33 0.71 0.24
C LEU A 33 9.70 0.33 -0.30
N GLN A 34 10.02 -0.98 -0.37
CA GLN A 34 11.27 -1.44 -0.99
C GLN A 34 11.31 -1.10 -2.48
N ILE A 35 10.24 -1.41 -3.20
CA ILE A 35 10.09 -1.13 -4.63
C ILE A 35 10.17 0.39 -4.86
N ARG A 36 9.50 1.18 -4.02
CA ARG A 36 9.56 2.64 -4.06
C ARG A 36 10.97 3.17 -3.88
N ASN A 37 11.73 2.65 -2.90
CA ASN A 37 13.11 3.09 -2.67
C ASN A 37 14.03 2.76 -3.85
N GLN A 38 13.85 1.58 -4.47
CA GLN A 38 14.57 1.22 -5.69
C GLN A 38 14.21 2.18 -6.84
N LEU A 39 12.91 2.46 -7.01
CA LEU A 39 12.42 3.39 -8.02
C LEU A 39 13.00 4.80 -7.85
N LEU A 40 12.92 5.37 -6.65
CA LEU A 40 13.47 6.69 -6.35
C LEU A 40 14.98 6.73 -6.57
N THR A 41 15.70 5.66 -6.22
CA THR A 41 17.14 5.56 -6.48
C THR A 41 17.45 5.61 -7.98
N VAL A 42 16.69 4.89 -8.82
CA VAL A 42 16.87 4.91 -10.28
C VAL A 42 16.54 6.30 -10.85
N ILE A 43 15.52 6.97 -10.32
CA ILE A 43 15.14 8.34 -10.71
C ILE A 43 16.22 9.36 -10.31
N ASP A 44 16.72 9.29 -9.09
CA ASP A 44 17.77 10.18 -8.58
C ASP A 44 19.08 10.02 -9.37
N ASN A 45 19.31 8.86 -9.98
CA ASN A 45 20.42 8.59 -10.90
C ASN A 45 20.21 9.15 -12.32
N GLY A 46 19.08 9.83 -12.57
CA GLY A 46 18.80 10.56 -13.81
C GLY A 46 17.88 9.85 -14.81
N THR A 47 17.33 8.68 -14.47
CA THR A 47 16.35 7.98 -15.32
C THR A 47 14.96 8.60 -15.15
N PRO A 48 14.21 8.89 -16.22
CA PRO A 48 12.84 9.40 -16.10
C PRO A 48 11.92 8.38 -15.42
N ALA A 49 10.93 8.86 -14.65
CA ALA A 49 10.08 8.03 -13.80
C ALA A 49 9.38 6.88 -14.54
N GLU A 50 8.94 7.11 -15.78
CA GLU A 50 8.28 6.10 -16.63
C GLU A 50 9.24 4.98 -17.04
N GLU A 51 10.48 5.30 -17.39
CA GLU A 51 11.49 4.28 -17.72
C GLU A 51 11.98 3.56 -16.45
N ALA A 52 12.06 4.29 -15.34
CA ALA A 52 12.43 3.75 -14.04
C ALA A 52 11.39 2.75 -13.53
N SER A 53 10.09 3.02 -13.69
CA SER A 53 9.01 2.11 -13.26
C SER A 53 9.03 0.81 -14.05
N VAL A 54 9.23 0.88 -15.38
CA VAL A 54 9.39 -0.31 -16.23
C VAL A 54 10.63 -1.10 -15.81
N THR A 55 11.76 -0.43 -15.58
CA THR A 55 13.03 -1.08 -15.19
C THR A 55 12.89 -1.81 -13.86
N VAL A 56 12.39 -1.13 -12.83
CA VAL A 56 12.23 -1.71 -11.49
C VAL A 56 11.19 -2.82 -11.48
N SER A 57 10.08 -2.66 -12.19
CA SER A 57 9.06 -3.70 -12.28
C SER A 57 9.61 -4.96 -12.93
N ASN A 58 10.34 -4.84 -14.03
CA ASN A 58 10.98 -5.98 -14.69
C ASN A 58 12.01 -6.66 -13.79
N ASP A 59 12.79 -5.89 -13.03
CA ASP A 59 13.73 -6.44 -12.05
C ASP A 59 13.00 -7.26 -10.96
N VAL A 60 11.92 -6.71 -10.39
CA VAL A 60 11.09 -7.41 -9.39
C VAL A 60 10.45 -8.68 -9.97
N LEU A 61 9.95 -8.64 -11.21
CA LEU A 61 9.31 -9.79 -11.85
C LEU A 61 10.30 -10.90 -12.25
N ALA A 62 11.53 -10.53 -12.61
CA ALA A 62 12.56 -11.45 -13.09
C ALA A 62 13.40 -12.04 -11.96
N ASN A 63 13.81 -11.21 -11.00
CA ASN A 63 14.71 -11.59 -9.92
C ASN A 63 13.99 -11.83 -8.59
N GLY A 64 12.71 -11.46 -8.51
CA GLY A 64 11.96 -11.42 -7.27
C GLY A 64 12.38 -10.22 -6.41
N SER A 65 11.45 -9.74 -5.59
CA SER A 65 11.79 -8.94 -4.40
C SER A 65 11.78 -9.86 -3.20
N VAL A 66 12.72 -9.70 -2.26
CA VAL A 66 12.73 -10.48 -1.00
C VAL A 66 11.43 -10.28 -0.21
N ALA A 67 10.71 -9.18 -0.45
CA ALA A 67 9.47 -8.87 0.22
C ALA A 67 8.21 -9.30 -0.54
N ILE A 68 8.26 -9.50 -1.87
CA ILE A 68 7.07 -9.97 -2.62
C ILE A 68 6.90 -11.47 -2.39
N PRO A 69 5.73 -11.95 -1.95
CA PRO A 69 5.46 -13.37 -1.81
C PRO A 69 5.60 -14.10 -3.16
N ALA A 70 6.24 -15.27 -3.16
CA ALA A 70 6.52 -16.01 -4.40
C ALA A 70 5.22 -16.47 -5.10
N GLU A 71 4.17 -16.73 -4.33
CA GLU A 71 2.82 -17.06 -4.79
C GLU A 71 2.13 -15.91 -5.55
N SER A 72 2.54 -14.66 -5.30
CA SER A 72 1.99 -13.47 -5.95
C SER A 72 2.65 -13.18 -7.30
N LEU A 73 3.87 -13.69 -7.55
CA LEU A 73 4.61 -13.42 -8.78
C LEU A 73 3.87 -13.81 -10.07
N PRO A 74 3.21 -14.98 -10.20
CA PRO A 74 2.47 -15.34 -11.42
C PRO A 74 1.34 -14.36 -11.73
N PHE A 75 0.67 -13.84 -10.71
CA PHE A 75 -0.36 -12.81 -10.86
C PHE A 75 0.24 -11.51 -11.38
N LEU A 76 1.36 -11.05 -10.79
CA LEU A 76 2.04 -9.83 -11.23
C LEU A 76 2.60 -9.96 -12.66
N GLN A 77 3.12 -11.12 -13.03
CA GLN A 77 3.60 -11.41 -14.39
C GLN A 77 2.45 -11.39 -15.41
N THR A 78 1.29 -11.93 -15.06
CA THR A 78 0.10 -11.90 -15.91
C THR A 78 -0.43 -10.47 -16.10
N ASN A 79 -0.32 -9.65 -15.05
CA ASN A 79 -0.83 -8.27 -15.01
C ASN A 79 0.30 -7.24 -15.05
N GLN A 80 1.36 -7.52 -15.82
CA GLN A 80 2.60 -6.73 -15.84
C GLN A 80 2.37 -5.24 -16.09
N ALA A 81 1.54 -4.87 -17.07
CA ALA A 81 1.28 -3.46 -17.40
C ALA A 81 0.60 -2.70 -16.25
N THR A 82 -0.32 -3.35 -15.54
CA THR A 82 -0.97 -2.80 -14.34
C THR A 82 0.05 -2.66 -13.22
N PHE A 83 0.90 -3.67 -13.02
CA PHE A 83 1.97 -3.62 -12.02
C PHE A 83 2.96 -2.48 -12.30
N GLU A 84 3.44 -2.34 -13.54
CA GLU A 84 4.34 -1.25 -13.96
C GLU A 84 3.73 0.13 -13.70
N SER A 85 2.45 0.28 -14.00
CA SER A 85 1.71 1.52 -13.74
C SER A 85 1.60 1.80 -12.24
N MET A 86 1.26 0.79 -11.43
CA MET A 86 1.20 0.89 -9.97
C MET A 86 2.57 1.19 -9.35
N VAL A 87 3.65 0.62 -9.88
CA VAL A 87 5.02 0.96 -9.47
C VAL A 87 5.32 2.42 -9.80
N GLY A 88 4.93 2.92 -10.98
CA GLY A 88 5.09 4.34 -11.32
C GLY A 88 4.37 5.27 -10.34
N LEU A 89 3.18 4.89 -9.87
CA LEU A 89 2.43 5.67 -8.87
C LEU A 89 3.11 5.73 -7.49
N LEU A 90 4.03 4.81 -7.17
CA LEU A 90 4.78 4.85 -5.89
C LEU A 90 5.68 6.08 -5.75
N VAL A 91 6.00 6.79 -6.84
CA VAL A 91 6.79 8.03 -6.76
C VAL A 91 6.10 9.01 -5.80
N ASP A 92 4.80 9.21 -6.01
CA ASP A 92 3.99 10.18 -5.27
C ASP A 92 3.16 9.57 -4.14
N ASN A 93 2.99 8.24 -4.12
CA ASN A 93 2.12 7.54 -3.15
C ASN A 93 2.94 6.57 -2.29
N ALA A 94 3.03 6.83 -1.00
CA ALA A 94 3.91 6.07 -0.10
C ALA A 94 3.20 4.97 0.69
N THR A 95 1.86 4.94 0.62
CA THR A 95 1.01 4.05 1.43
C THR A 95 0.08 3.23 0.55
N GLY A 96 -0.38 2.08 1.05
CA GLY A 96 -1.31 1.22 0.31
C GLY A 96 -2.63 1.92 -0.02
N PHE A 97 -3.15 2.72 0.92
CA PHE A 97 -4.36 3.52 0.73
C PHE A 97 -4.23 4.55 -0.40
N GLU A 98 -3.19 5.38 -0.37
CA GLU A 98 -2.96 6.40 -1.39
C GLU A 98 -2.72 5.76 -2.76
N LEU A 99 -1.94 4.67 -2.77
CA LEU A 99 -1.66 3.92 -3.99
C LEU A 99 -2.93 3.32 -4.60
N ALA A 100 -3.83 2.76 -3.79
CA ALA A 100 -5.10 2.22 -4.28
C ALA A 100 -5.99 3.32 -4.88
N ILE A 101 -6.11 4.48 -4.22
CA ILE A 101 -6.85 5.63 -4.75
C ILE A 101 -6.27 6.13 -6.07
N ALA A 102 -4.95 6.32 -6.12
CA ALA A 102 -4.26 6.74 -7.33
C ALA A 102 -4.43 5.71 -8.46
N GLY A 103 -4.34 4.43 -8.12
CA GLY A 103 -4.56 3.30 -9.03
C GLY A 103 -5.96 3.28 -9.62
N PHE A 104 -7.01 3.50 -8.82
CA PHE A 104 -8.38 3.59 -9.33
C PHE A 104 -8.59 4.77 -10.28
N GLY A 105 -7.90 5.90 -10.03
CA GLY A 105 -7.92 7.05 -10.92
C GLY A 105 -7.20 6.80 -12.24
N ALA A 106 -6.06 6.10 -12.20
CA ALA A 106 -5.22 5.84 -13.37
C ALA A 106 -5.71 4.65 -14.21
N LEU A 107 -6.27 3.63 -13.58
CA LEU A 107 -6.62 2.33 -14.16
C LEU A 107 -8.06 1.90 -13.78
N PRO A 108 -9.08 2.69 -14.12
CA PRO A 108 -10.46 2.44 -13.68
C PRO A 108 -11.06 1.14 -14.23
N GLU A 109 -10.57 0.65 -15.37
CA GLU A 109 -11.02 -0.61 -15.98
C GLU A 109 -10.37 -1.86 -15.36
N GLN A 110 -9.38 -1.68 -14.48
CA GLN A 110 -8.58 -2.75 -13.87
C GLN A 110 -8.64 -2.67 -12.33
N SER A 111 -9.80 -2.30 -11.78
CA SER A 111 -9.95 -2.04 -10.34
C SER A 111 -9.64 -3.26 -9.47
N SER A 112 -9.94 -4.47 -9.94
CA SER A 112 -9.60 -5.73 -9.24
C SER A 112 -8.09 -5.95 -9.15
N GLU A 113 -7.38 -5.72 -10.26
CA GLU A 113 -5.93 -5.84 -10.34
C GLU A 113 -5.25 -4.77 -9.50
N VAL A 114 -5.76 -3.53 -9.52
CA VAL A 114 -5.28 -2.42 -8.66
C VAL A 114 -5.35 -2.81 -7.19
N VAL A 115 -6.50 -3.32 -6.72
CA VAL A 115 -6.67 -3.76 -5.34
C VAL A 115 -5.70 -4.88 -4.99
N THR A 116 -5.64 -5.90 -5.85
CA THR A 116 -4.78 -7.07 -5.65
C THR A 116 -3.32 -6.65 -5.54
N ILE A 117 -2.84 -5.82 -6.48
CA ILE A 117 -1.45 -5.34 -6.52
C ILE A 117 -1.15 -4.43 -5.32
N ALA A 118 -2.05 -3.53 -4.96
CA ALA A 118 -1.87 -2.67 -3.79
C ALA A 118 -1.73 -3.50 -2.50
N MET A 119 -2.54 -4.56 -2.33
CA MET A 119 -2.45 -5.46 -1.17
C MET A 119 -1.19 -6.32 -1.18
N ILE A 120 -0.72 -6.76 -2.35
CA ILE A 120 0.59 -7.45 -2.47
C ILE A 120 1.73 -6.51 -2.06
N MET A 121 1.64 -5.23 -2.42
CA MET A 121 2.68 -4.24 -2.13
C MET A 121 2.62 -3.75 -0.68
N PHE A 122 1.43 -3.64 -0.09
CA PHE A 122 1.21 -3.18 1.27
C PHE A 122 0.27 -4.14 2.02
N PRO A 123 0.74 -5.35 2.35
CA PRO A 123 -0.11 -6.36 2.98
C PRO A 123 -0.58 -5.95 4.38
N GLU A 124 0.17 -5.08 5.06
CA GLU A 124 -0.22 -4.51 6.35
C GLU A 124 -1.40 -3.52 6.24
N ASP A 125 -1.55 -2.85 5.10
CA ASP A 125 -2.62 -1.90 4.81
C ASP A 125 -3.83 -2.59 4.14
N ALA A 126 -3.90 -3.92 4.13
CA ALA A 126 -4.91 -4.64 3.37
C ALA A 126 -6.35 -4.31 3.81
N ASN A 127 -6.57 -4.00 5.08
CA ASN A 127 -7.89 -3.61 5.59
C ASN A 127 -8.28 -2.21 5.06
N GLU A 128 -7.35 -1.27 5.07
CA GLU A 128 -7.50 0.09 4.54
C GLU A 128 -7.75 0.07 3.03
N ILE A 129 -6.97 -0.74 2.29
CA ILE A 129 -7.12 -0.93 0.85
C ILE A 129 -8.48 -1.55 0.53
N TYR A 130 -8.90 -2.57 1.28
CA TYR A 130 -10.22 -3.19 1.13
C TYR A 130 -11.34 -2.16 1.36
N ASN A 131 -11.28 -1.41 2.46
CA ASN A 131 -12.31 -0.44 2.80
C ASN A 131 -12.39 0.71 1.79
N VAL A 132 -11.26 1.19 1.29
CA VAL A 132 -11.28 2.27 0.30
C VAL A 132 -11.83 1.78 -1.04
N ALA A 133 -11.52 0.54 -1.43
CA ALA A 133 -12.07 -0.07 -2.63
C ALA A 133 -13.61 -0.16 -2.59
N LEU A 134 -14.20 -0.48 -1.44
CA LEU A 134 -15.65 -0.48 -1.27
C LEU A 134 -16.24 0.93 -1.28
N GLN A 135 -15.55 1.90 -0.68
CA GLN A 135 -16.03 3.29 -0.59
C GLN A 135 -16.03 4.01 -1.94
N THR A 136 -15.05 3.72 -2.80
CA THR A 136 -14.97 4.31 -4.15
C THR A 136 -16.06 3.76 -5.07
N GLY A 137 -16.62 2.59 -4.76
CA GLY A 137 -17.69 1.96 -5.56
C GLY A 137 -17.25 1.48 -6.94
N VAL A 138 -15.94 1.47 -7.21
CA VAL A 138 -15.33 1.04 -8.48
C VAL A 138 -15.19 -0.49 -8.59
N ILE A 139 -15.40 -1.19 -7.48
CA ILE A 139 -15.34 -2.64 -7.38
C ILE A 139 -16.41 -3.13 -6.40
N SER A 140 -16.98 -4.30 -6.67
CA SER A 140 -17.96 -4.92 -5.77
C SER A 140 -17.28 -5.50 -4.52
N ALA A 141 -18.06 -5.78 -3.47
CA ALA A 141 -17.52 -6.40 -2.27
C ALA A 141 -17.01 -7.83 -2.53
N GLU A 142 -17.71 -8.58 -3.39
CA GLU A 142 -17.28 -9.90 -3.82
C GLU A 142 -15.95 -9.86 -4.61
N ASP A 143 -15.81 -8.91 -5.54
CA ASP A 143 -14.59 -8.78 -6.35
C ASP A 143 -13.41 -8.27 -5.51
N ALA A 144 -13.65 -7.36 -4.55
CA ALA A 144 -12.62 -6.92 -3.62
C ALA A 144 -12.16 -8.04 -2.69
N LEU A 145 -13.07 -8.94 -2.29
CA LEU A 145 -12.72 -10.13 -1.50
C LEU A 145 -11.88 -11.11 -2.35
N LEU A 146 -12.25 -11.31 -3.61
CA LEU A 146 -11.48 -12.14 -4.54
C LEU A 146 -10.09 -11.57 -4.80
N ALA A 147 -9.97 -10.25 -4.94
CA ALA A 147 -8.70 -9.55 -5.06
C ALA A 147 -7.80 -9.77 -3.83
N ALA A 148 -8.36 -9.71 -2.63
CA ALA A 148 -7.64 -10.03 -1.40
C ALA A 148 -7.14 -11.48 -1.35
N ILE A 149 -7.96 -12.44 -1.78
CA ILE A 149 -7.56 -13.85 -1.88
C ILE A 149 -6.40 -14.01 -2.87
N ASN A 150 -6.49 -13.37 -4.04
CA ASN A 150 -5.43 -13.40 -5.06
C ASN A 150 -4.14 -12.73 -4.58
N ALA A 151 -4.24 -11.75 -3.68
CA ALA A 151 -3.10 -11.12 -3.02
C ALA A 151 -2.50 -11.98 -1.90
N GLY A 152 -3.13 -13.10 -1.53
CA GLY A 152 -2.69 -13.95 -0.43
C GLY A 152 -3.07 -13.44 0.96
N ILE A 153 -4.03 -12.51 1.05
CA ILE A 153 -4.49 -11.94 2.32
C ILE A 153 -5.48 -12.90 3.00
N ASP A 154 -5.33 -13.09 4.31
CA ASP A 154 -6.31 -13.79 5.13
C ASP A 154 -7.58 -12.93 5.25
N THR A 155 -8.60 -13.28 4.48
CA THR A 155 -9.86 -12.53 4.41
C THR A 155 -10.67 -12.54 5.70
N SER A 156 -10.38 -13.45 6.64
CA SER A 156 -11.04 -13.44 7.96
C SER A 156 -10.64 -12.23 8.81
N THR A 157 -9.52 -11.58 8.46
CA THR A 157 -9.02 -10.36 9.10
C THR A 157 -9.54 -9.08 8.45
N LEU A 158 -10.17 -9.20 7.27
CA LEU A 158 -10.75 -8.06 6.56
C LEU A 158 -12.10 -7.72 7.19
N THR A 159 -12.16 -6.55 7.80
CA THR A 159 -13.39 -5.96 8.28
C THR A 159 -13.79 -4.87 7.31
N ALA A 160 -14.95 -5.01 6.67
CA ALA A 160 -15.61 -3.90 6.00
C ALA A 160 -15.93 -2.83 7.06
N THR A 161 -15.01 -1.91 7.30
CA THR A 161 -15.27 -0.70 8.07
C THR A 161 -16.12 0.17 7.16
N ALA A 162 -17.43 0.05 7.30
CA ALA A 162 -18.38 0.94 6.65
C ALA A 162 -18.11 2.37 7.12
N ALA A 163 -17.20 3.06 6.44
CA ALA A 163 -16.95 4.47 6.63
C ALA A 163 -18.22 5.21 6.19
N GLY A 164 -19.12 5.45 7.15
CA GLY A 164 -20.37 6.17 6.93
C GLY A 164 -21.66 5.34 7.01
N ALA A 165 -21.71 4.18 7.67
CA ALA A 165 -23.01 3.62 8.09
C ALA A 165 -23.50 4.25 9.41
N ALA A 166 -23.70 5.57 9.40
CA ALA A 166 -24.85 6.12 10.10
C ALA A 166 -26.09 5.85 9.23
N GLY A 167 -26.56 4.59 9.25
CA GLY A 167 -27.80 4.18 8.63
C GLY A 167 -27.69 3.68 7.19
N ASN A 168 -27.19 2.46 7.00
CA ASN A 168 -27.93 1.45 6.24
C ASN A 168 -27.33 0.06 6.52
N ASP A 169 -28.07 -0.75 7.28
CA ASP A 169 -27.80 -2.17 7.44
C ASP A 169 -27.96 -2.86 6.08
N VAL A 170 -26.89 -2.96 5.30
CA VAL A 170 -26.82 -3.95 4.22
C VAL A 170 -26.44 -5.27 4.88
N SER A 171 -27.46 -5.90 5.46
CA SER A 171 -27.39 -7.26 5.98
C SER A 171 -27.02 -8.20 4.82
N PRO A 172 -25.95 -9.01 4.92
CA PRO A 172 -25.58 -9.91 3.84
C PRO A 172 -26.71 -10.91 3.63
N LEU A 173 -27.14 -11.03 2.38
CA LEU A 173 -28.21 -11.94 1.98
C LEU A 173 -27.89 -13.37 2.42
N GLY A 174 -28.63 -13.85 3.43
CA GLY A 174 -28.90 -15.27 3.63
C GLY A 174 -28.53 -15.87 4.99
N VAL A 175 -29.30 -15.58 6.03
CA VAL A 175 -30.15 -16.55 6.77
C VAL A 175 -31.02 -15.77 7.76
N GLY A 176 -32.31 -16.08 7.81
CA GLY A 176 -33.25 -15.34 8.65
C GLY A 176 -32.93 -15.46 10.14
N THR A 177 -32.84 -14.33 10.84
CA THR A 177 -33.21 -14.18 12.26
C THR A 177 -33.31 -12.70 12.58
N GLY A 178 -34.44 -12.30 13.18
CA GLY A 178 -34.80 -10.89 13.38
C GLY A 178 -33.86 -10.14 14.34
N ALA A 179 -33.49 -8.93 13.96
CA ALA A 179 -32.91 -7.95 14.88
C ALA A 179 -34.04 -7.33 15.71
N ALA A 180 -34.39 -8.00 16.82
CA ALA A 180 -35.04 -7.34 17.95
C ALA A 180 -33.96 -6.70 18.82
N GLY A 181 -33.61 -5.45 18.51
CA GLY A 181 -32.79 -4.59 19.37
C GLY A 181 -33.68 -3.84 20.34
N ALA A 182 -33.58 -4.17 21.62
CA ALA A 182 -34.30 -3.56 22.73
C ALA A 182 -33.79 -2.15 23.05
N GLY A 183 -34.71 -1.29 23.49
CA GLY A 183 -34.48 0.04 24.05
C GLY A 183 -35.62 0.97 23.62
N GLY A 184 -36.78 1.03 24.26
CA GLY A 184 -36.95 1.31 25.69
C GLY A 184 -37.24 2.80 25.85
N GLY A 185 -38.49 3.21 25.58
CA GLY A 185 -38.92 4.60 25.75
C GLY A 185 -40.32 4.87 25.21
N ASP A 186 -41.25 5.08 26.14
CA ASP A 186 -42.58 5.69 25.99
C ASP A 186 -43.79 4.77 25.76
N THR A 187 -44.41 4.41 26.89
CA THR A 187 -45.78 3.90 26.96
C THR A 187 -46.76 5.07 27.03
N THR A 188 -47.33 5.47 25.89
CA THR A 188 -48.63 6.16 25.89
C THR A 188 -49.61 5.48 24.95
N VAL A 189 -50.11 4.32 25.38
CA VAL A 189 -51.47 3.91 25.06
C VAL A 189 -52.36 4.45 26.19
N SER A 190 -53.18 5.44 25.87
CA SER A 190 -54.45 5.64 26.54
C SER A 190 -55.49 5.99 25.48
N ALA A 191 -56.11 4.94 24.94
CA ALA A 191 -57.44 5.04 24.40
C ALA A 191 -58.43 4.90 25.56
N ASN A 192 -59.04 6.02 25.96
CA ASN A 192 -60.40 6.09 26.48
C ASN A 192 -60.94 7.50 26.25
#